data_AF-A0A948S0K6-F1
#
_entry.id   AF-A0A948S0K6-F1
#
_cell.length_a   1.000
_cell.length_b   1.000
_cell.length_c   1.000
_cell.angle_alpha   90.00
_cell.angle_beta   90.00
_cell.angle_gamma   90.00
#
_symmetry.space_group_name_H-M   'P 1'
#
loop_
_entity.id
_entity.type
_entity.pdbx_description
1 polymer ?
#
loop_
_entity_poly.entity_id
_entity_poly.type
_entity_poly.pdbx_seq_one_letter_code
_entity_poly.pdbx_strand_id
1 'polypeptide(L)'
;MNRKKQTYQLNAVRQPSKQAIIGMYFALLLMVLAFSLMPHIVRAAPQYNLQQVMDLAFEKNPVLGIVKAQEEAAQATLTTARSYYNPEVEMLAGPSRYRSGPSDARSNYFVGISQPLEFGDVRSARREIAESNINLAESNTAISRVDLTIRVKSAFFNVVQRQAILEISLADRQLLNQIRDRVKLRVDVGEAPK
;
A
#
# COMPACT_ATOMS: atom_id res chain seq x y z
N MET A 1 -13.54 -6.43 -72.78
CA MET A 1 -13.37 -7.59 -71.87
C MET A 1 -13.53 -7.09 -70.44
N ASN A 2 -14.48 -7.68 -69.71
CA ASN A 2 -15.24 -7.11 -68.60
C ASN A 2 -14.55 -7.36 -67.23
N ARG A 3 -14.33 -6.32 -66.40
CA ARG A 3 -13.82 -6.48 -65.02
C ARG A 3 -14.98 -6.51 -64.02
N LYS A 4 -14.90 -7.53 -63.16
CA LYS A 4 -15.79 -7.94 -62.06
C LYS A 4 -16.27 -6.77 -61.19
N LYS A 5 -17.58 -6.71 -60.94
CA LYS A 5 -18.19 -6.09 -59.75
C LYS A 5 -18.68 -7.22 -58.84
N GLN A 6 -17.98 -7.47 -57.74
CA GLN A 6 -18.50 -8.26 -56.62
C GLN A 6 -19.10 -7.28 -55.61
N THR A 7 -20.41 -7.35 -55.45
CA THR A 7 -21.19 -6.53 -54.52
C THR A 7 -21.50 -7.36 -53.28
N TYR A 8 -21.31 -6.73 -52.13
CA TYR A 8 -21.62 -7.15 -50.77
C TYR A 8 -23.00 -7.82 -50.62
N GLN A 9 -23.03 -9.05 -50.09
CA GLN A 9 -24.24 -9.65 -49.52
C GLN A 9 -24.21 -9.46 -48.01
N LEU A 10 -25.16 -8.68 -47.52
CA LEU A 10 -25.35 -8.31 -46.12
C LEU A 10 -26.07 -9.46 -45.38
N ASN A 11 -25.47 -9.97 -44.30
CA ASN A 11 -26.03 -10.99 -43.44
C ASN A 11 -27.44 -10.60 -42.93
N ALA A 12 -28.45 -11.40 -43.28
CA ALA A 12 -29.80 -11.26 -42.74
C ALA A 12 -29.83 -11.76 -41.28
N VAL A 13 -30.01 -10.84 -40.34
CA VAL A 13 -30.17 -11.14 -38.90
C VAL A 13 -31.54 -11.80 -38.68
N ARG A 14 -31.52 -13.07 -38.27
CA ARG A 14 -32.71 -13.87 -37.95
C ARG A 14 -33.38 -13.30 -36.69
N GLN A 15 -34.57 -12.71 -36.83
CA GLN A 15 -35.34 -12.19 -35.70
C GLN A 15 -35.87 -13.34 -34.82
N PRO A 16 -35.73 -13.25 -33.48
CA PRO A 16 -36.15 -14.31 -32.56
C PRO A 16 -37.68 -14.43 -32.46
N SER A 17 -38.19 -15.66 -32.32
CA SER A 17 -39.62 -15.96 -32.19
C SER A 17 -40.19 -15.46 -30.85
N LYS A 18 -41.49 -15.10 -30.80
CA LYS A 18 -42.15 -14.56 -29.58
C LYS A 18 -41.98 -15.44 -28.34
N GLN A 19 -41.88 -16.76 -28.52
CA GLN A 19 -41.63 -17.75 -27.45
C GLN A 19 -40.24 -17.58 -26.81
N ALA A 20 -39.22 -17.24 -27.60
CA ALA A 20 -37.87 -17.00 -27.11
C ALA A 20 -37.77 -15.72 -26.27
N ILE A 21 -38.56 -14.70 -26.60
CA ILE A 21 -38.60 -13.43 -25.87
C ILE A 21 -39.23 -13.64 -24.48
N ILE A 22 -40.34 -14.37 -24.39
CA ILE A 22 -41.01 -14.70 -23.11
C ILE A 22 -40.10 -15.55 -22.22
N GLY A 23 -39.42 -16.56 -22.79
CA GLY A 23 -38.44 -17.37 -22.07
C GLY A 23 -37.27 -16.54 -21.55
N MET A 24 -36.80 -15.55 -22.30
CA MET A 24 -35.74 -14.64 -21.87
C MET A 24 -36.18 -13.78 -20.68
N TYR A 25 -37.41 -13.24 -20.69
CA TYR A 25 -37.94 -12.50 -19.54
C TYR A 25 -38.12 -13.39 -18.31
N PHE A 26 -38.58 -14.63 -18.49
CA PHE A 26 -38.74 -15.58 -17.39
C PHE A 26 -37.39 -15.98 -16.77
N ALA A 27 -36.37 -16.19 -17.60
CA ALA A 27 -35.00 -16.45 -17.15
C ALA A 27 -34.40 -15.24 -16.41
N LEU A 28 -34.65 -14.03 -16.91
CA LEU A 28 -34.18 -12.78 -16.30
C LEU A 28 -34.85 -12.55 -14.93
N LEU A 29 -36.15 -12.86 -14.83
CA LEU A 29 -36.90 -12.78 -13.58
C LEU A 29 -36.42 -13.84 -12.56
N LEU A 30 -36.14 -15.06 -13.00
CA LEU A 30 -35.54 -16.10 -12.15
C LEU A 30 -34.15 -15.72 -11.65
N MET A 31 -33.34 -15.07 -12.49
CA MET A 31 -32.00 -14.62 -12.12
C MET A 31 -32.04 -13.49 -11.08
N VAL A 32 -32.98 -12.54 -11.22
CA VAL A 32 -33.21 -11.47 -10.23
C VAL A 32 -33.73 -12.05 -8.91
N LEU A 33 -34.63 -13.03 -8.97
CA LEU A 33 -35.15 -13.71 -7.78
C LEU A 33 -34.06 -14.50 -7.06
N ALA A 34 -33.20 -15.22 -7.79
CA ALA A 34 -32.08 -15.96 -7.24
C ALA A 34 -31.04 -15.03 -6.59
N PHE A 35 -30.81 -13.84 -7.16
CA PHE A 35 -29.95 -12.82 -6.58
C PHE A 35 -30.52 -12.23 -5.28
N SER A 36 -31.85 -12.09 -5.18
CA SER A 36 -32.54 -11.61 -3.98
C SER A 36 -32.60 -12.63 -2.84
N LEU A 37 -32.47 -13.93 -3.13
CA LEU A 37 -32.49 -15.02 -2.15
C LEU A 37 -31.09 -15.36 -1.62
N MET A 38 -30.05 -14.68 -2.11
CA MET A 38 -28.68 -14.91 -1.69
C MET A 38 -28.52 -14.43 -0.24
N PRO A 39 -28.19 -15.31 0.72
CA PRO A 39 -28.06 -14.92 2.11
C PRO A 39 -26.89 -13.94 2.25
N HIS A 40 -27.20 -12.70 2.60
CA HIS A 40 -26.18 -11.75 3.02
C HIS A 40 -25.66 -12.21 4.38
N ILE A 41 -24.48 -12.83 4.39
CA ILE A 41 -23.78 -13.14 5.64
C ILE A 41 -23.36 -11.81 6.25
N VAL A 42 -24.18 -11.29 7.16
CA VAL A 42 -23.81 -10.18 8.04
C VAL A 42 -22.78 -10.74 9.01
N ARG A 43 -21.50 -10.57 8.67
CA ARG A 43 -20.41 -10.86 9.60
C ARG A 43 -20.46 -9.83 10.71
N ALA A 44 -20.77 -10.26 11.92
CA ALA A 44 -20.55 -9.44 13.11
C ALA A 44 -19.10 -8.96 13.10
N ALA A 45 -18.89 -7.66 13.29
CA ALA A 45 -17.55 -7.11 13.34
C ALA A 45 -16.78 -7.83 14.45
N PRO A 46 -15.62 -8.46 14.16
CA PRO A 46 -14.83 -9.11 15.19
C PRO A 46 -14.48 -8.08 16.27
N GLN A 47 -14.88 -8.37 17.51
CA GLN A 47 -14.43 -7.61 18.66
C GLN A 47 -12.96 -7.93 18.87
N TYR A 48 -12.09 -7.03 18.45
CA TYR A 48 -10.66 -7.17 18.66
C TYR A 48 -10.30 -6.75 20.08
N ASN A 49 -9.56 -7.61 20.79
CA ASN A 49 -8.90 -7.20 22.02
C ASN A 49 -7.58 -6.47 21.71
N LEU A 50 -7.02 -5.76 22.68
CA LEU A 50 -5.79 -4.99 22.49
C LEU A 50 -4.64 -5.84 21.95
N GLN A 51 -4.48 -7.08 22.43
CA GLN A 51 -3.41 -7.96 22.00
C GLN A 51 -3.54 -8.35 20.53
N GLN A 52 -4.76 -8.69 20.08
CA GLN A 52 -5.03 -9.02 18.68
C GLN A 52 -4.73 -7.85 17.74
N VAL A 53 -5.07 -6.61 18.14
CA VAL A 53 -4.74 -5.41 17.33
C VAL A 53 -3.24 -5.18 17.31
N MET A 54 -2.55 -5.41 18.43
CA MET A 54 -1.09 -5.32 18.51
C MET A 54 -0.41 -6.34 17.58
N ASP A 55 -0.83 -7.59 17.63
CA ASP A 55 -0.27 -8.67 16.80
C ASP A 55 -0.50 -8.37 15.32
N LEU A 56 -1.72 -7.97 14.96
CA LEU A 56 -2.06 -7.55 13.59
C LEU A 56 -1.21 -6.36 13.13
N ALA A 57 -0.98 -5.38 14.01
CA ALA A 57 -0.15 -4.22 13.70
C ALA A 57 1.32 -4.62 13.50
N PHE A 58 1.88 -5.52 14.30
CA PHE A 58 3.24 -6.01 14.10
C PHE A 58 3.38 -6.86 12.82
N GLU A 59 2.35 -7.59 12.44
CA GLU A 59 2.38 -8.43 11.23
C GLU A 59 2.20 -7.61 9.93
N LYS A 60 1.27 -6.64 9.95
CA LYS A 60 0.83 -5.97 8.72
C LYS A 60 1.39 -4.57 8.52
N ASN A 61 2.02 -3.96 9.52
CA ASN A 61 2.47 -2.58 9.38
C ASN A 61 3.71 -2.46 8.46
N PRO A 62 3.61 -1.73 7.32
CA PRO A 62 4.73 -1.57 6.38
C PRO A 62 5.93 -0.83 6.98
N VAL A 63 5.73 0.00 8.01
CA VAL A 63 6.82 0.74 8.68
C VAL A 63 7.89 -0.22 9.21
N LEU A 64 7.48 -1.38 9.75
CA LEU A 64 8.43 -2.37 10.26
C LEU A 64 9.24 -3.02 9.15
N GLY A 65 8.64 -3.23 7.98
CA GLY A 65 9.35 -3.71 6.80
C GLY A 65 10.38 -2.70 6.30
N ILE A 66 10.04 -1.41 6.32
CA ILE A 66 10.95 -0.32 5.90
C ILE A 66 12.17 -0.24 6.82
N VAL A 67 11.98 -0.23 8.14
CA VAL A 67 13.12 -0.12 9.08
C VAL A 67 13.99 -1.37 9.06
N LYS A 68 13.39 -2.55 8.86
CA LYS A 68 14.17 -3.79 8.66
C LYS A 68 14.99 -3.75 7.37
N ALA A 69 14.43 -3.25 6.27
CA ALA A 69 15.17 -3.09 5.02
C ALA A 69 16.32 -2.08 5.17
N GLN A 70 16.16 -1.04 6.00
CA GLN A 70 17.23 -0.09 6.32
C GLN A 70 18.36 -0.75 7.13
N GLU A 71 18.02 -1.60 8.09
CA GLU A 71 18.98 -2.42 8.85
C GLU A 71 19.77 -3.36 7.93
N GLU A 72 19.07 -4.08 7.04
CA GLU A 72 19.69 -4.94 6.02
C GLU A 72 20.61 -4.15 5.08
N ALA A 73 20.21 -2.94 4.67
CA ALA A 73 21.03 -2.05 3.84
C ALA A 73 22.29 -1.56 4.59
N ALA A 74 22.18 -1.27 5.88
CA ALA A 74 23.33 -0.91 6.71
C ALA A 74 24.32 -2.08 6.83
N GLN A 75 23.83 -3.31 6.99
CA GLN A 75 24.65 -4.52 6.99
C GLN A 75 25.37 -4.74 5.65
N ALA A 76 24.67 -4.56 4.52
CA ALA A 76 25.27 -4.64 3.18
C ALA A 76 26.35 -3.56 2.97
N THR A 77 26.14 -2.36 3.56
CA THR A 77 27.13 -1.29 3.55
C THR A 77 28.39 -1.69 4.30
N LEU A 78 28.29 -2.40 5.42
CA LEU A 78 29.45 -2.96 6.12
C LEU A 78 30.20 -4.00 5.29
N THR A 79 29.49 -4.89 4.59
CA THR A 79 30.11 -5.86 3.67
C THR A 79 30.93 -5.13 2.60
N THR A 80 30.35 -4.07 2.02
CA THR A 80 31.02 -3.24 1.02
C THR A 80 32.21 -2.48 1.63
N ALA A 81 32.05 -1.91 2.81
CA ALA A 81 33.11 -1.19 3.53
C ALA A 81 34.32 -2.07 3.86
N ARG A 82 34.10 -3.37 4.09
CA ARG A 82 35.14 -4.39 4.35
C ARG A 82 35.86 -4.83 3.08
N SER A 83 35.22 -4.73 1.91
CA SER A 83 35.80 -5.13 0.64
C SER A 83 36.91 -4.17 0.18
N TYR A 84 37.82 -4.69 -0.64
CA TYR A 84 38.75 -3.87 -1.40
C TYR A 84 38.06 -3.34 -2.65
N TYR A 85 38.50 -2.19 -3.14
CA TYR A 85 38.06 -1.71 -4.44
C TYR A 85 38.44 -2.69 -5.54
N ASN A 86 37.46 -2.98 -6.39
CA ASN A 86 37.67 -3.74 -7.60
C ASN A 86 38.45 -2.88 -8.61
N PRO A 87 39.30 -3.48 -9.45
CA PRO A 87 39.91 -2.76 -10.56
C PRO A 87 38.83 -2.32 -11.55
N GLU A 88 38.96 -1.11 -12.08
CA GLU A 88 38.11 -0.57 -13.13
C GLU A 88 38.82 -0.73 -14.48
N VAL A 89 38.07 -1.17 -15.48
CA VAL A 89 38.57 -1.29 -16.86
C VAL A 89 37.86 -0.25 -17.69
N GLU A 90 38.62 0.65 -18.29
CA GLU A 90 38.11 1.70 -19.17
C GLU A 90 38.55 1.41 -20.60
N MET A 91 37.59 1.48 -21.53
CA MET A 91 37.86 1.38 -22.96
C MET A 91 37.29 2.61 -23.66
N LEU A 92 38.15 3.33 -24.37
CA LEU A 92 37.82 4.54 -25.12
C LEU A 92 38.17 4.32 -26.60
N ALA A 93 37.27 4.71 -27.50
CA ALA A 93 37.51 4.67 -28.93
C ALA A 93 36.98 5.96 -29.56
N GLY A 94 37.78 6.65 -30.36
CA GLY A 94 37.35 7.90 -30.98
C GLY A 94 38.36 8.52 -31.95
N PRO A 95 37.91 9.45 -32.81
CA PRO A 95 38.79 10.16 -33.71
C PRO A 95 39.68 11.14 -32.92
N SER A 96 40.99 11.05 -33.12
CA SER A 96 41.98 11.99 -32.61
C SER A 96 42.44 12.92 -33.72
N ARG A 97 42.59 14.20 -33.40
CA ARG A 97 43.22 15.21 -34.25
C ARG A 97 44.44 15.78 -33.52
N TYR A 98 45.62 15.57 -34.07
CA TYR A 98 46.85 16.16 -33.55
C TYR A 98 46.96 17.61 -34.06
N ARG A 99 47.36 18.55 -33.18
CA ARG A 99 47.54 19.97 -33.54
C ARG A 99 48.81 20.25 -34.36
N SER A 100 49.71 19.27 -34.45
CA SER A 100 51.03 19.39 -35.07
C SER A 100 51.21 18.33 -36.17
N GLY A 101 50.86 18.64 -37.41
CA GLY A 101 51.06 17.78 -38.59
C GLY A 101 49.90 17.81 -39.59
N PRO A 102 50.06 17.26 -40.82
CA PRO A 102 48.98 17.17 -41.80
C PRO A 102 47.73 16.53 -41.16
N SER A 103 46.55 17.08 -41.46
CA SER A 103 45.30 16.76 -40.77
C SER A 103 44.75 15.38 -41.10
N ASP A 104 45.45 14.32 -40.71
CA ASP A 104 44.92 12.96 -40.77
C ASP A 104 44.06 12.71 -39.53
N ALA A 105 42.74 12.61 -39.75
CA ALA A 105 41.83 12.11 -38.72
C ALA A 105 42.13 10.62 -38.48
N ARG A 106 42.78 10.31 -37.37
CA ARG A 106 43.12 8.92 -36.99
C ARG A 106 42.16 8.42 -35.91
N SER A 107 41.70 7.19 -36.05
CA SER A 107 40.92 6.53 -34.99
C SER A 107 41.89 5.99 -33.94
N ASN A 108 41.70 6.41 -32.69
CA ASN A 108 42.48 5.94 -31.55
C ASN A 108 41.60 5.03 -30.68
N TYR A 109 42.23 3.97 -30.16
CA TYR A 109 41.64 3.05 -29.19
C TYR A 109 42.54 3.02 -27.97
N PHE A 110 41.95 3.13 -26.79
CA PHE A 110 42.62 3.09 -25.50
C PHE A 110 41.90 2.06 -24.63
N VAL A 111 42.67 1.20 -23.98
CA VAL A 111 42.18 0.29 -22.93
C VAL A 111 43.09 0.49 -21.74
N GLY A 112 42.52 0.88 -20.60
CA GLY A 112 43.22 1.09 -19.35
C GLY A 112 42.60 0.25 -18.23
N ILE A 113 43.43 -0.15 -17.28
CA ILE A 113 42.98 -0.73 -16.02
C ILE A 113 43.46 0.20 -14.91
N SER A 114 42.55 0.65 -14.06
CA SER A 114 42.85 1.49 -12.90
C SER A 114 42.46 0.75 -11.62
N GLN A 115 43.27 0.86 -10.57
CA GLN A 115 42.93 0.34 -9.25
C GLN A 115 43.40 1.34 -8.19
N PRO A 116 42.49 1.87 -7.36
CA PRO A 116 42.89 2.71 -6.25
C PRO A 116 43.56 1.88 -5.16
N LEU A 117 44.71 2.35 -4.67
CA LEU A 117 45.40 1.76 -3.53
C LEU A 117 45.02 2.55 -2.26
N GLU A 118 44.30 1.91 -1.34
CA GLU A 118 43.93 2.52 -0.07
C GLU A 118 44.97 2.28 1.02
N PHE A 119 45.21 3.30 1.85
CA PHE A 119 45.93 3.13 3.10
C PHE A 119 45.08 2.37 4.13
N GLY A 120 45.73 1.56 4.98
CA GLY A 120 45.05 0.71 5.96
C GLY A 120 44.12 1.49 6.91
N ASP A 121 44.54 2.68 7.33
CA ASP A 121 43.82 3.53 8.29
C ASP A 121 42.52 4.12 7.73
N VAL A 122 42.49 4.42 6.42
CA VAL A 122 41.28 4.91 5.75
C VAL A 122 40.22 3.81 5.72
N ARG A 123 40.65 2.57 5.46
CA ARG A 123 39.76 1.41 5.43
C ARG A 123 39.25 1.04 6.82
N SER A 124 40.07 1.09 7.86
CA SER A 124 39.61 0.83 9.23
C SER A 124 38.58 1.88 9.66
N ALA A 125 38.83 3.16 9.39
CA ALA A 125 37.86 4.24 9.66
C ALA A 125 36.54 4.04 8.91
N ARG A 126 36.59 3.68 7.61
CA ARG A 126 35.38 3.37 6.83
C ARG A 126 34.58 2.22 7.44
N ARG A 127 35.26 1.17 7.92
CA ARG A 127 34.62 0.04 8.58
C ARG A 127 33.95 0.45 9.88
N GLU A 128 34.64 1.24 10.71
CA GLU A 128 34.11 1.73 11.99
C GLU A 128 32.84 2.57 11.80
N ILE A 129 32.83 3.46 10.79
CA ILE A 129 31.64 4.22 10.41
C ILE A 129 30.48 3.29 10.03
N ALA A 130 30.75 2.26 9.22
CA ALA A 130 29.72 1.32 8.81
C ALA A 130 29.17 0.49 9.99
N GLU A 131 30.03 0.09 10.93
CA GLU A 131 29.61 -0.61 12.16
C GLU A 131 28.76 0.29 13.07
N SER A 132 29.14 1.56 13.23
CA SER A 132 28.33 2.56 13.94
C SER A 132 26.95 2.76 13.29
N ASN A 133 26.91 2.80 11.96
CA ASN A 133 25.65 2.94 11.22
C ASN A 133 24.71 1.73 11.39
N ILE A 134 25.24 0.51 11.57
CA ILE A 134 24.43 -0.66 11.92
C ILE A 134 23.80 -0.48 13.29
N ASN A 135 24.59 -0.11 14.30
CA ASN A 135 24.08 0.14 15.66
C ASN A 135 22.97 1.22 15.67
N LEU A 136 23.14 2.26 14.84
CA LEU A 136 22.14 3.31 14.65
C LEU A 136 20.86 2.75 14.00
N ALA A 137 20.99 1.93 12.95
CA ALA A 137 19.85 1.31 12.27
C ALA A 137 19.07 0.38 13.20
N GLU A 138 19.76 -0.47 13.97
CA GLU A 138 19.14 -1.34 14.99
C GLU A 138 18.37 -0.54 16.05
N SER A 139 18.98 0.56 16.53
CA SER A 139 18.33 1.45 17.49
C SER A 139 17.07 2.11 16.91
N ASN A 140 17.12 2.53 15.64
CA ASN A 140 15.96 3.08 14.93
C ASN A 140 14.84 2.05 14.74
N THR A 141 15.19 0.78 14.46
CA THR A 141 14.23 -0.33 14.43
C THR A 141 13.55 -0.50 15.79
N ALA A 142 14.31 -0.47 16.88
CA ALA A 142 13.77 -0.60 18.24
C ALA A 142 12.83 0.57 18.59
N ILE A 143 13.23 1.81 18.30
CA ILE A 143 12.40 3.01 18.50
C ILE A 143 11.11 2.90 17.71
N SER A 144 11.18 2.50 16.44
CA SER A 144 10.00 2.38 15.57
C SER A 144 9.00 1.34 16.09
N ARG A 145 9.49 0.25 16.70
CA ARG A 145 8.65 -0.77 17.35
C ARG A 145 7.93 -0.23 18.59
N VAL A 146 8.64 0.55 19.40
CA VAL A 146 8.06 1.21 20.59
C VAL A 146 7.01 2.23 20.16
N ASP A 147 7.32 3.08 19.19
CA ASP A 147 6.38 4.07 18.67
C ASP A 147 5.13 3.44 18.08
N LEU A 148 5.27 2.32 17.36
CA LEU A 148 4.12 1.58 16.87
C LEU A 148 3.24 1.10 18.02
N THR A 149 3.85 0.56 19.07
CA THR A 149 3.14 0.11 20.26
C THR A 149 2.35 1.23 20.93
N ILE A 150 2.98 2.41 21.07
CA ILE A 150 2.33 3.59 21.65
C ILE A 150 1.15 4.03 20.78
N ARG A 151 1.36 4.12 19.46
CA ARG A 151 0.33 4.54 18.50
C ARG A 151 -0.88 3.61 18.51
N VAL A 152 -0.66 2.30 18.48
CA VAL A 152 -1.75 1.31 18.50
C VAL A 152 -2.52 1.34 19.80
N LYS A 153 -1.82 1.37 20.95
CA LYS A 153 -2.47 1.48 22.26
C LYS A 153 -3.31 2.75 22.38
N SER A 154 -2.74 3.89 22.00
CA SER A 154 -3.45 5.18 22.02
C SER A 154 -4.70 5.15 21.15
N ALA A 155 -4.59 4.66 19.91
CA ALA A 155 -5.71 4.54 18.99
C ALA A 155 -6.80 3.59 19.52
N PHE A 156 -6.41 2.44 20.07
CA PHE A 156 -7.33 1.47 20.66
C PHE A 156 -8.14 2.08 21.81
N PHE A 157 -7.46 2.70 22.78
CA PHE A 157 -8.16 3.31 23.92
C PHE A 157 -8.98 4.54 23.53
N ASN A 158 -8.59 5.27 22.48
CA ASN A 158 -9.41 6.34 21.92
C ASN A 158 -10.76 5.81 21.41
N VAL A 159 -10.75 4.67 20.69
CA VAL A 159 -11.98 4.03 20.21
C VAL A 159 -12.84 3.54 21.37
N VAL A 160 -12.24 2.86 22.36
CA VAL A 160 -12.97 2.38 23.55
C VAL A 160 -13.61 3.54 24.32
N GLN A 161 -12.87 4.64 24.51
CA GLN A 161 -13.40 5.84 25.15
C GLN A 161 -14.59 6.43 24.38
N ARG A 162 -14.49 6.54 23.05
CA ARG A 162 -15.57 7.07 22.22
C ARG A 162 -16.81 6.17 22.22
N GLN A 163 -16.63 4.86 22.27
CA GLN A 163 -17.74 3.91 22.41
C GLN A 163 -18.47 4.11 23.73
N ALA A 164 -17.74 4.26 24.85
CA ALA A 164 -18.35 4.55 26.15
C ALA A 164 -19.10 5.89 26.16
N ILE A 165 -18.53 6.94 25.56
CA ILE A 165 -19.20 8.24 25.43
C ILE A 165 -20.48 8.13 24.58
N LEU A 166 -20.44 7.35 23.50
CA LEU A 166 -21.60 7.11 22.65
C LEU A 166 -22.72 6.40 23.43
N GLU A 167 -22.37 5.38 24.22
CA GLU A 167 -23.33 4.65 25.06
C GLU A 167 -24.03 5.58 26.05
N ILE A 168 -23.28 6.42 26.75
CA ILE A 168 -23.82 7.43 27.67
C ILE A 168 -24.74 8.41 26.91
N SER A 169 -24.31 8.92 25.75
CA SER A 169 -25.11 9.84 24.96
C SER A 169 -26.43 9.23 24.47
N LEU A 170 -26.43 7.94 24.12
CA LEU A 170 -27.64 7.21 23.73
C LEU A 170 -28.59 7.02 24.93
N ALA A 171 -28.04 6.68 26.11
CA ALA A 171 -28.81 6.57 27.34
C ALA A 171 -29.47 7.91 27.73
N ASP A 172 -28.72 9.02 27.65
CA ASP A 172 -29.25 10.37 27.91
C ASP A 172 -30.38 10.73 26.95
N ARG A 173 -30.21 10.43 25.65
CA ARG A 173 -31.28 10.65 24.65
C ARG A 173 -32.53 9.84 24.96
N GLN A 174 -32.37 8.59 25.37
CA GLN A 174 -33.49 7.74 25.75
C GLN A 174 -34.21 8.29 26.98
N LEU A 175 -33.48 8.76 27.99
CA LEU A 175 -34.05 9.40 29.19
C LEU A 175 -34.83 10.67 28.83
N LEU A 176 -34.26 11.54 27.99
CA LEU A 176 -34.94 12.77 27.54
C LEU A 176 -36.22 12.47 26.76
N ASN A 177 -36.21 11.43 25.91
CA ASN A 177 -37.42 10.99 25.22
C ASN A 177 -38.49 10.51 26.22
N GLN A 178 -38.12 9.72 27.23
CA GLN A 178 -39.06 9.26 28.26
C GLN A 178 -39.65 10.42 29.10
N ILE A 179 -38.85 11.44 29.40
CA ILE A 179 -39.32 12.64 30.09
C ILE A 179 -40.30 13.40 29.20
N ARG A 180 -39.94 13.62 27.93
CA ARG A 180 -40.80 14.28 26.94
C ARG A 180 -42.14 13.57 26.82
N ASP A 181 -42.14 12.25 26.68
CA ASP A 181 -43.35 11.46 26.52
C ASP A 181 -44.24 11.54 27.77
N ARG A 182 -43.66 11.51 28.97
CA ARG A 182 -44.41 11.71 30.23
C ARG A 182 -44.99 13.11 30.37
N VAL A 183 -44.24 14.15 30.01
CA VAL A 183 -44.75 15.54 30.04
C VAL A 183 -45.87 15.71 29.03
N LYS A 184 -45.73 15.17 27.82
CA LYS A 184 -46.79 15.19 26.80
C LYS A 184 -48.07 14.51 27.31
N LEU A 185 -47.95 13.33 27.90
CA LEU A 185 -49.08 12.65 28.53
C LEU A 185 -49.76 13.51 29.60
N ARG A 186 -48.99 14.21 30.47
CA ARG A 186 -49.57 15.10 31.49
C ARG A 186 -50.31 16.31 30.91
N VAL A 187 -49.76 16.91 29.85
CA VAL A 187 -50.41 18.03 29.15
C VAL A 187 -51.69 17.56 28.46
N ASP A 188 -51.66 16.39 27.81
CA ASP A 188 -52.81 15.81 27.11
C ASP A 188 -53.96 15.46 28.09
N VAL A 189 -53.64 15.08 29.34
CA VAL A 189 -54.62 14.77 30.41
C VAL A 189 -55.11 16.05 31.13
N GLY A 190 -54.52 17.22 30.87
CA GLY A 190 -55.00 18.52 31.37
C GLY A 190 -54.50 18.92 32.77
N GLU A 191 -53.49 18.25 33.32
CA GLU A 191 -52.97 18.51 34.68
C GLU A 191 -51.89 19.62 34.78
N ALA A 192 -51.55 20.32 33.69
CA ALA A 192 -50.57 21.42 33.68
C ALA A 192 -50.98 22.58 32.72
N PRO A 193 -50.57 23.85 32.98
CA PRO A 193 -50.92 24.98 32.14
C PRO A 193 -50.19 24.92 30.79
N LYS A 194 -50.87 25.39 29.73
CA LYS A 194 -50.36 25.46 28.35
C LYS A 194 -49.10 26.31 28.22
#